data_AF-A0A095URN2-F1
#
_entry.id   AF-A0A095URN2-F1
#
_cell.length_a   1.000
_cell.length_b   1.000
_cell.length_c   1.000
_cell.angle_alpha   90.00
_cell.angle_beta   90.00
_cell.angle_gamma   90.00
#
_symmetry.space_group_name_H-M   'P 1'
#
loop_
_entity.id
_entity.type
_entity.pdbx_description
1 polymer ?
#
loop_
_entity_poly.entity_id
_entity_poly.type
_entity_poly.pdbx_seq_one_letter_code
_entity_poly.pdbx_strand_id
1 'polypeptide(L)'
;MSRRQNPTTPSPEAVGLQCAALHSRVLSRLVTRLYNQQLSDSGLRITQFSVLNAIKARPPESIFQLAELLGMERTSLQRTVDKLIEKGLVESEPTGNKRALGLSLSAEGEACYQQALAGWQAAQQQFESLVGKDSWQQISSELRRFSHQVKQEL
;
A
#
# COMPACT_ATOMS: atom_id res chain seq x y z
N MET A 1 -46.68 15.09 -21.69
CA MET A 1 -46.48 13.65 -21.42
C MET A 1 -44.99 13.40 -21.24
N SER A 2 -44.54 13.26 -20.00
CA SER A 2 -43.12 13.17 -19.64
C SER A 2 -42.62 11.73 -19.82
N ARG A 3 -41.70 11.52 -20.77
CA ARG A 3 -40.97 10.25 -20.91
C ARG A 3 -40.12 10.05 -19.66
N ARG A 4 -40.55 9.17 -18.76
CA ARG A 4 -39.67 8.58 -17.75
C ARG A 4 -38.58 7.82 -18.50
N GLN A 5 -37.36 8.33 -18.49
CA GLN A 5 -36.19 7.53 -18.86
C GLN A 5 -36.04 6.48 -17.76
N ASN A 6 -36.30 5.21 -18.08
CA ASN A 6 -35.94 4.12 -17.17
C ASN A 6 -34.42 4.02 -17.16
N PRO A 7 -33.75 4.03 -16.00
CA PRO A 7 -32.34 3.73 -15.94
C PRO A 7 -32.14 2.32 -16.47
N THR A 8 -31.44 2.19 -17.60
CA THR A 8 -31.18 0.89 -18.21
C THR A 8 -30.17 0.18 -17.32
N THR A 9 -30.56 -0.96 -16.74
CA THR A 9 -29.63 -1.81 -15.98
C THR A 9 -28.42 -2.14 -16.86
N PRO A 10 -27.18 -1.91 -16.40
CA PRO A 10 -26.00 -2.19 -17.21
C PRO A 10 -25.89 -3.69 -17.50
N SER A 11 -25.42 -4.04 -18.70
CA SER A 11 -25.12 -5.44 -19.04
C SER A 11 -23.93 -5.96 -18.21
N PRO A 12 -23.80 -7.28 -18.02
CA PRO A 12 -22.64 -7.86 -17.32
C PRO A 12 -21.28 -7.40 -17.90
N GLU A 13 -21.19 -7.25 -19.22
CA GLU A 13 -20.00 -6.77 -19.91
C GLU A 13 -19.69 -5.30 -19.59
N ALA A 14 -20.72 -4.44 -19.59
CA ALA A 14 -20.57 -3.03 -19.24
C ALA A 14 -20.14 -2.87 -17.77
N VAL A 15 -20.69 -3.68 -16.86
CA VAL A 15 -20.24 -3.72 -15.46
C VAL A 15 -18.75 -4.09 -15.39
N GLY A 16 -18.32 -5.13 -16.11
CA GLY A 16 -16.91 -5.54 -16.15
C GLY A 16 -15.96 -4.43 -16.61
N LEU A 17 -16.31 -3.72 -17.69
CA LEU A 17 -15.49 -2.66 -18.28
C LEU A 17 -15.46 -1.35 -17.48
N GLN A 18 -16.43 -1.10 -16.61
CA GLN A 18 -16.58 0.17 -15.90
C GLN A 18 -16.40 0.05 -14.38
N CYS A 19 -16.34 -1.17 -13.84
CA CYS A 19 -16.27 -1.39 -12.40
C CYS A 19 -14.89 -0.99 -11.82
N ALA A 20 -14.84 0.18 -11.18
CA ALA A 20 -13.65 0.68 -10.49
C ALA A 20 -13.08 -0.32 -9.47
N ALA A 21 -13.95 -1.02 -8.71
CA ALA A 21 -13.54 -2.01 -7.72
C ALA A 21 -12.87 -3.25 -8.36
N LEU A 22 -13.33 -3.67 -9.55
CA LEU A 22 -12.71 -4.78 -10.28
C LEU A 22 -11.33 -4.38 -10.80
N HIS A 23 -11.24 -3.26 -11.50
CA HIS A 23 -9.97 -2.77 -12.05
C HIS A 23 -8.93 -2.49 -10.97
N SER A 24 -9.32 -1.83 -9.88
CA SER A 24 -8.43 -1.58 -8.72
C SER A 24 -7.89 -2.89 -8.14
N ARG A 25 -8.75 -3.88 -7.92
CA ARG A 25 -8.35 -5.18 -7.35
C ARG A 25 -7.44 -5.98 -8.28
N VAL A 26 -7.70 -5.98 -9.59
CA VAL A 26 -6.85 -6.69 -10.56
C VAL A 26 -5.47 -6.04 -10.62
N LEU A 27 -5.41 -4.72 -10.79
CA LEU A 27 -4.15 -3.99 -10.85
C LEU A 27 -3.36 -4.15 -9.55
N SER A 28 -4.00 -3.98 -8.39
CA SER A 28 -3.39 -4.16 -7.07
C SER A 28 -2.72 -5.53 -6.93
N ARG A 29 -3.39 -6.62 -7.37
CA ARG A 29 -2.84 -7.98 -7.31
C ARG A 29 -1.63 -8.18 -8.21
N LEU A 30 -1.68 -7.67 -9.45
CA LEU A 30 -0.59 -7.81 -10.41
C LEU A 30 0.64 -7.00 -9.98
N VAL A 31 0.44 -5.76 -9.56
CA VAL A 31 1.50 -4.89 -9.02
C VAL A 31 2.10 -5.53 -7.76
N THR A 32 1.27 -5.99 -6.83
CA THR A 32 1.75 -6.69 -5.62
C THR A 32 2.61 -7.90 -5.95
N ARG A 33 2.22 -8.71 -6.95
CA ARG A 33 2.99 -9.87 -7.40
C ARG A 33 4.35 -9.46 -7.96
N LEU A 34 4.38 -8.44 -8.84
CA LEU A 34 5.59 -7.91 -9.44
C LEU A 34 6.60 -7.47 -8.36
N TYR A 35 6.15 -6.69 -7.39
CA TYR A 35 7.02 -6.17 -6.33
C TYR A 35 7.48 -7.30 -5.40
N ASN A 36 6.57 -8.20 -4.99
CA ASN A 36 6.96 -9.35 -4.15
C ASN A 36 8.00 -10.25 -4.82
N GLN A 37 7.98 -10.39 -6.14
CA GLN A 37 9.00 -11.15 -6.86
C GLN A 37 10.37 -10.49 -6.73
N GLN A 38 10.47 -9.18 -6.94
CA GLN A 38 11.73 -8.44 -6.85
C GLN A 38 12.23 -8.24 -5.42
N LEU A 39 11.33 -8.28 -4.43
CA LEU A 39 11.70 -8.20 -3.01
C LEU A 39 12.09 -9.56 -2.40
N SER A 40 11.94 -10.67 -3.14
CA SER A 40 12.06 -12.02 -2.59
C SER A 40 13.40 -12.30 -1.89
N ASP A 41 14.50 -11.75 -2.41
CA ASP A 41 15.84 -11.90 -1.81
C ASP A 41 15.99 -11.28 -0.43
N SER A 42 15.19 -10.24 -0.12
CA SER A 42 15.15 -9.62 1.21
C SER A 42 14.31 -10.41 2.23
N GLY A 43 13.56 -11.42 1.77
CA GLY A 43 12.60 -12.14 2.60
C GLY A 43 11.36 -11.31 3.01
N LEU A 44 11.18 -10.12 2.41
CA LEU A 44 10.04 -9.24 2.64
C LEU A 44 8.99 -9.35 1.52
N ARG A 45 7.74 -9.14 1.91
CA ARG A 45 6.67 -8.76 0.99
C ARG A 45 6.59 -7.24 0.86
N ILE A 46 6.04 -6.74 -0.24
CA ILE A 46 5.83 -5.31 -0.49
C ILE A 46 5.06 -4.62 0.65
N THR A 47 4.06 -5.29 1.24
CA THR A 47 3.34 -4.76 2.40
C THR A 47 4.25 -4.55 3.62
N GLN A 48 5.17 -5.49 3.88
CA GLN A 48 6.13 -5.37 4.96
C GLN A 48 7.16 -4.26 4.69
N PHE A 49 7.66 -4.19 3.46
CA PHE A 49 8.52 -3.09 3.01
C PHE A 49 7.83 -1.73 3.19
N SER A 50 6.56 -1.60 2.80
CA SER A 50 5.80 -0.36 2.98
C SER A 50 5.67 0.06 4.46
N VAL A 51 5.52 -0.91 5.38
CA VAL A 51 5.52 -0.64 6.83
C VAL A 51 6.89 -0.13 7.29
N LEU A 52 7.98 -0.82 6.93
CA LEU A 52 9.34 -0.38 7.27
C LEU A 52 9.63 1.02 6.71
N ASN A 53 9.26 1.25 5.45
CA ASN A 53 9.42 2.54 4.80
C ASN A 53 8.65 3.65 5.52
N ALA A 54 7.42 3.39 5.95
CA ALA A 54 6.63 4.35 6.69
C ALA A 54 7.25 4.68 8.05
N ILE A 55 7.66 3.65 8.82
CA ILE A 55 8.33 3.83 10.12
C ILE A 55 9.62 4.64 9.94
N LYS A 56 10.44 4.30 8.95
CA LYS A 56 11.71 4.98 8.66
C LYS A 56 11.52 6.43 8.22
N ALA A 57 10.52 6.71 7.37
CA ALA A 57 10.25 8.05 6.87
C ALA A 57 9.69 8.98 7.94
N ARG A 58 8.75 8.46 8.75
CA ARG A 58 8.16 9.18 9.88
C ARG A 58 7.54 8.15 10.84
N PRO A 59 8.14 7.92 12.02
CA PRO A 59 7.59 6.98 12.99
C PRO A 59 6.11 7.30 13.31
N PRO A 60 5.20 6.33 13.19
CA PRO A 60 3.78 6.57 13.40
C PRO A 60 3.45 6.74 14.89
N GLU A 61 2.52 7.64 15.18
CA GLU A 61 2.00 7.88 16.52
C GLU A 61 0.99 6.82 16.96
N SER A 62 0.47 5.97 16.06
CA SER A 62 -0.42 4.85 16.42
C SER A 62 -0.58 3.86 15.27
N ILE A 63 -1.07 2.65 15.58
CA ILE A 63 -1.39 1.64 14.54
C ILE A 63 -2.54 2.13 13.66
N PHE A 64 -3.46 2.91 14.22
CA PHE A 64 -4.54 3.53 13.46
C PHE A 64 -3.98 4.50 12.40
N GLN A 65 -3.10 5.41 12.79
CA GLN A 65 -2.49 6.35 11.84
C GLN A 65 -1.70 5.61 10.75
N LEU A 66 -0.95 4.57 11.11
CA LEU A 66 -0.20 3.77 10.14
C LEU A 66 -1.13 2.98 9.20
N ALA A 67 -2.27 2.49 9.70
CA ALA A 67 -3.30 1.81 8.91
C ALA A 67 -3.91 2.76 7.88
N GLU A 68 -4.25 3.97 8.32
CA GLU A 68 -4.79 5.03 7.47
C GLU A 68 -3.78 5.47 6.40
N LEU A 69 -2.50 5.58 6.76
CA LEU A 69 -1.42 5.94 5.83
C LEU A 69 -1.24 4.87 4.74
N LEU A 70 -1.32 3.59 5.11
CA LEU A 70 -1.04 2.47 4.21
C LEU A 70 -2.31 1.92 3.51
N GLY A 71 -3.49 2.44 3.84
CA GLY A 71 -4.77 1.93 3.32
C GLY A 71 -5.03 0.48 3.74
N MET A 72 -4.66 0.12 4.97
CA MET A 72 -4.74 -1.25 5.50
C MET A 72 -5.72 -1.34 6.65
N GLU A 73 -6.46 -2.45 6.73
CA GLU A 73 -7.25 -2.78 7.92
C GLU A 73 -6.38 -2.86 9.18
N ARG A 74 -6.81 -2.22 10.27
CA ARG A 74 -6.05 -2.09 11.53
C ARG A 74 -5.54 -3.43 12.06
N THR A 75 -6.37 -4.47 12.08
CA THR A 75 -6.01 -5.80 12.58
C THR A 75 -5.02 -6.52 11.66
N SER A 76 -5.07 -6.26 10.35
CA SER A 76 -4.11 -6.80 9.39
C SER A 76 -2.76 -6.08 9.49
N LEU A 77 -2.78 -4.76 9.71
CA LEU A 77 -1.57 -4.01 9.95
C LEU A 77 -0.90 -4.42 11.27
N GLN A 78 -1.65 -4.53 12.37
CA GLN A 78 -1.10 -4.98 13.66
C GLN A 78 -0.34 -6.30 13.50
N ARG A 79 -0.98 -7.31 12.89
CA ARG A 79 -0.35 -8.61 12.61
C ARG A 79 0.88 -8.51 11.71
N THR A 80 0.96 -7.50 10.85
CA THR A 80 2.15 -7.26 10.01
C THR A 80 3.29 -6.67 10.83
N VAL A 81 2.99 -5.70 11.69
CA VAL A 81 3.95 -5.09 12.62
C VAL A 81 4.48 -6.14 13.61
N ASP A 82 3.60 -6.92 14.23
CA ASP A 82 4.00 -7.97 15.19
C ASP A 82 4.99 -8.96 14.56
N LYS A 83 4.76 -9.36 13.31
CA LYS A 83 5.68 -10.23 12.56
C LYS A 83 7.02 -9.57 12.24
N LEU A 84 7.05 -8.25 12.05
CA LEU A 84 8.31 -7.53 11.84
C LEU A 84 9.11 -7.41 13.13
N ILE A 85 8.43 -7.26 14.28
CA ILE A 85 9.04 -7.31 15.61
C ILE A 85 9.55 -8.73 15.91
N GLU A 86 8.76 -9.77 15.64
CA GLU A 86 9.15 -11.17 15.82
C GLU A 86 10.39 -11.54 14.98
N LYS A 87 10.50 -10.97 13.76
CA LYS A 87 11.68 -11.12 12.90
C LYS A 87 12.88 -10.28 13.35
N GLY A 88 12.77 -9.47 14.40
CA GLY A 88 13.81 -8.57 14.88
C GLY A 88 14.11 -7.41 13.94
N LEU A 89 13.19 -7.05 13.03
CA LEU A 89 13.37 -5.95 12.07
C LEU A 89 12.80 -4.62 12.56
N VAL A 90 11.88 -4.67 13.53
CA VAL A 90 11.26 -3.50 14.14
C VAL A 90 11.38 -3.64 15.65
N GLU A 91 11.73 -2.54 16.30
CA GLU A 91 11.70 -2.40 17.75
C GLU A 91 10.46 -1.57 18.14
N SER A 92 9.90 -1.85 19.31
CA SER A 92 8.82 -1.06 19.89
C SER A 92 9.22 -0.66 21.30
N GLU A 93 9.61 0.60 21.46
CA GLU A 93 9.97 1.14 22.76
C GLU A 93 8.81 1.98 23.34
N PRO A 94 8.54 1.89 24.65
CA PRO A 94 7.61 2.79 25.29
C PRO A 94 8.06 4.23 25.10
N THR A 95 7.29 5.00 24.34
CA THR A 95 7.49 6.45 24.33
C THR A 95 6.84 7.04 25.58
N GLY A 96 7.37 8.15 26.11
CA GLY A 96 6.72 8.88 27.21
C GLY A 96 5.29 9.34 26.89
N ASN A 97 4.86 9.22 25.63
CA ASN A 97 3.48 9.35 25.18
C ASN A 97 2.81 7.96 25.08
N LYS A 98 1.84 7.70 25.96
CA LYS A 98 1.07 6.43 25.99
C LYS A 98 0.36 6.06 24.68
N ARG A 99 0.23 6.99 23.73
CA ARG A 99 -0.40 6.74 22.42
C ARG A 99 0.59 6.27 21.36
N ALA A 100 1.85 6.71 21.45
CA ALA A 100 2.86 6.43 20.44
C ALA A 100 3.46 5.04 20.60
N LEU A 101 3.53 4.32 19.48
CA LEU A 101 4.03 2.94 19.43
C LEU A 101 5.55 2.81 19.66
N GLY A 102 6.26 3.93 19.49
CA GLY A 102 7.72 3.95 19.53
C GLY A 102 8.35 2.94 18.58
N LEU A 103 7.80 2.84 17.36
CA LEU A 103 8.37 1.95 16.35
C LEU A 103 9.61 2.57 15.73
N SER A 104 10.68 1.79 15.69
CA SER A 104 11.92 2.08 14.95
C SER A 104 12.36 0.81 14.22
N LEU A 105 13.20 0.98 13.19
CA LEU A 105 13.92 -0.16 12.63
C LEU A 105 15.10 -0.46 13.56
N SER A 106 15.33 -1.75 13.83
CA SER A 106 16.58 -2.23 14.43
C SER A 106 17.75 -2.09 13.44
N ALA A 107 18.97 -2.43 13.88
CA ALA A 107 20.13 -2.50 12.98
C ALA A 107 19.91 -3.54 11.86
N GLU A 108 19.37 -4.70 12.20
CA GLU A 108 19.00 -5.76 11.25
C GLU A 108 17.86 -5.30 10.32
N GLY A 109 16.89 -4.56 10.88
CA GLY A 109 15.80 -3.92 10.15
C GLY A 109 16.30 -2.94 9.09
N GLU A 110 17.27 -2.11 9.43
CA GLU A 110 17.89 -1.16 8.51
C GLU A 110 18.63 -1.88 7.38
N ALA A 111 19.43 -2.90 7.70
CA ALA A 111 20.13 -3.70 6.69
C ALA A 111 19.15 -4.40 5.73
N CYS A 112 18.08 -5.01 6.27
CA CYS A 112 17.02 -5.63 5.48
C CYS A 112 16.27 -4.61 4.61
N TYR A 113 15.99 -3.41 5.14
CA TYR A 113 15.36 -2.33 4.39
C TYR A 113 16.21 -1.90 3.18
N GLN A 114 17.52 -1.75 3.33
CA GLN A 114 18.40 -1.36 2.22
C GLN A 114 18.41 -2.43 1.11
N GLN A 115 18.43 -3.72 1.49
CA GLN A 115 18.32 -4.80 0.51
C GLN A 115 16.96 -4.79 -0.21
N ALA A 116 15.86 -4.61 0.54
CA ALA A 116 14.52 -4.54 -0.02
C ALA A 116 14.31 -3.28 -0.89
N LEU A 117 14.96 -2.17 -0.56
CA LEU A 117 14.91 -0.93 -1.33
C LEU A 117 15.48 -1.12 -2.74
N ALA A 118 16.56 -1.87 -2.89
CA ALA A 118 17.09 -2.23 -4.20
C ALA A 118 16.08 -3.05 -5.02
N GLY A 119 15.42 -4.04 -4.40
CA GLY A 119 14.34 -4.81 -5.02
C GLY A 119 13.14 -3.94 -5.40
N TRP A 120 12.78 -2.98 -4.55
CA TRP A 120 11.71 -2.00 -4.82
C TRP A 120 12.07 -1.11 -6.02
N GLN A 121 13.31 -0.62 -6.11
CA GLN A 121 13.78 0.19 -7.23
C GLN A 121 13.70 -0.60 -8.55
N ALA A 122 14.13 -1.86 -8.56
CA ALA A 122 14.03 -2.74 -9.72
C ALA A 122 12.56 -2.99 -10.12
N ALA A 123 11.68 -3.26 -9.14
CA ALA A 123 10.25 -3.41 -9.39
C ALA A 123 9.61 -2.14 -9.97
N GLN A 124 9.94 -0.98 -9.42
CA GLN A 124 9.42 0.32 -9.87
C GLN A 124 9.88 0.61 -11.31
N GLN A 125 11.15 0.39 -11.62
CA GLN A 125 11.69 0.57 -12.97
C GLN A 125 11.02 -0.38 -13.98
N GLN A 126 10.88 -1.66 -13.62
CA GLN A 126 10.18 -2.62 -14.47
C GLN A 126 8.72 -2.23 -14.67
N PHE A 127 8.02 -1.84 -13.61
CA PHE A 127 6.64 -1.38 -13.71
C PHE A 127 6.51 -0.16 -14.63
N GLU A 128 7.33 0.87 -14.44
CA GLU A 128 7.35 2.08 -15.27
C GLU A 128 7.70 1.78 -16.74
N SER A 129 8.54 0.78 -17.02
CA SER A 129 8.82 0.34 -18.40
C SER A 129 7.62 -0.31 -19.08
N LEU A 130 6.73 -0.97 -18.32
CA LEU A 130 5.56 -1.66 -18.85
C LEU A 130 4.40 -0.70 -19.13
N VAL A 131 4.21 0.30 -18.26
CA VAL A 131 3.05 1.21 -18.33
C VAL A 131 3.40 2.62 -18.83
N GLY A 132 4.68 2.95 -18.93
CA GLY A 132 5.18 4.28 -19.22
C GLY A 132 5.29 5.15 -17.95
N LYS A 133 6.47 5.72 -17.73
CA LYS A 133 6.77 6.54 -16.55
C LYS A 133 5.84 7.75 -16.41
N ASP A 134 5.66 8.52 -17.48
CA ASP A 134 4.82 9.73 -17.45
C ASP A 134 3.34 9.38 -17.26
N SER A 135 2.89 8.29 -17.89
CA SER A 135 1.53 7.75 -17.69
C SER A 135 1.32 7.34 -16.24
N TRP A 136 2.28 6.63 -15.64
CA TRP A 136 2.20 6.26 -14.22
C TRP A 136 2.21 7.48 -13.30
N GLN A 137 3.03 8.50 -13.58
CA GLN A 137 3.04 9.72 -12.78
C GLN A 137 1.67 10.39 -12.77
N GLN A 138 1.05 10.53 -13.94
CA GLN A 138 -0.31 11.06 -14.07
C GLN A 138 -1.33 10.19 -13.33
N ILE A 139 -1.34 8.89 -13.59
CA ILE A 139 -2.27 7.94 -12.95
C ILE A 139 -2.10 7.94 -11.44
N SER A 140 -0.88 7.93 -10.91
CA SER A 140 -0.63 7.91 -9.47
C SER A 140 -1.14 9.19 -8.79
N SER A 141 -1.06 10.34 -9.48
CA SER A 141 -1.65 11.59 -9.01
C SER A 141 -3.17 11.50 -8.94
N GLU A 142 -3.81 11.00 -10.00
CA GLU A 142 -5.25 10.79 -10.04
C GLU A 142 -5.72 9.77 -9.00
N LEU A 143 -5.01 8.66 -8.81
CA LEU A 143 -5.30 7.67 -7.78
C LEU A 143 -5.27 8.29 -6.38
N ARG A 144 -4.25 9.09 -6.06
CA ARG A 144 -4.18 9.79 -4.76
C ARG A 144 -5.37 10.74 -4.58
N ARG A 145 -5.73 11.49 -5.63
CA ARG A 145 -6.88 12.40 -5.62
C ARG A 145 -8.20 11.65 -5.41
N PHE A 146 -8.42 10.56 -6.15
CA PHE A 146 -9.63 9.74 -6.02
C PHE A 146 -9.72 9.07 -4.65
N SER A 147 -8.62 8.51 -4.13
CA SER A 147 -8.59 7.91 -2.80
C SER A 147 -8.97 8.91 -1.71
N HIS A 148 -8.48 10.15 -1.80
CA HIS A 148 -8.87 11.20 -0.86
C HIS A 148 -10.35 11.54 -0.97
N GLN A 149 -10.87 11.74 -2.18
CA GLN A 149 -12.29 12.05 -2.41
C GLN A 149 -13.21 10.94 -1.90
N VAL A 150 -12.93 9.67 -2.24
CA VAL A 150 -13.74 8.53 -1.78
C VAL A 150 -13.70 8.42 -0.27
N LYS A 151 -12.55 8.64 0.36
CA LYS A 151 -12.41 8.57 1.82
C LYS A 151 -13.18 9.66 2.56
N GLN A 152 -13.40 10.82 1.96
CA GLN A 152 -14.19 11.90 2.59
C GLN A 152 -15.69 11.60 2.63
N GLU A 153 -16.15 10.66 1.78
CA GLU A 153 -17.56 10.30 1.62
C GLU A 153 -17.92 8.97 2.34
N LEU A 154 -16.94 8.30 2.95
CA LEU A 154 -17.10 7.06 3.73
C LEU A 154 -16.95 7.34 5.23
#